data_AF-A0A5C3Q3C3-F1
#
_entry.id   AF-A0A5C3Q3C3-F1
#
_cell.length_a   1.000
_cell.length_b   1.000
_cell.length_c   1.000
_cell.angle_alpha   90.00
_cell.angle_beta   90.00
_cell.angle_gamma   90.00
#
_symmetry.space_group_name_H-M   'P 1'
#
loop_
_entity.id
_entity.type
_entity.pdbx_description
1 polymer ?
#
loop_
_entity_poly.entity_id
_entity_poly.type
_entity_poly.pdbx_seq_one_letter_code
_entity_poly.pdbx_strand_id
1 'polypeptide(L)'
;MPEANDLVTPYFPVYSTTAGGAAIHILDPTISAIFGGANPVLLPGEAWPRCGVCNSHLIPYIHINVSSPQTPSEFRQKVSVRPEAGHSVLLQVFVCAEDENAVCFQEAIVGADDSACLVRVVQIASPSTNDDAQQAARAEMGEDRFFVHERVITGWTAGRPEVANATNDDDGDEELRINHAPAPGLKLLGSPVRDGDNYSTAREGCTGSSAGNDGDGVAEEEHYEWRCLLQLGTSTEEGAPLCVVGNTWINQCIRHPEVLAMVIGGDW
;
A
#
# COMPACT_ATOMS: atom_id res chain seq x y z
N MET A 1 -10.45 -3.19 28.69
CA MET A 1 -11.58 -2.93 27.78
C MET A 1 -11.03 -2.18 26.58
N PRO A 2 -10.98 -2.77 25.38
CA PRO A 2 -10.77 -1.98 24.18
C PRO A 2 -11.92 -0.98 24.10
N GLU A 3 -11.62 0.30 24.27
CA GLU A 3 -12.62 1.36 24.17
C GLU A 3 -13.01 1.53 22.69
N ALA A 4 -14.17 2.12 22.42
CA ALA A 4 -14.60 2.50 21.07
C ALA A 4 -13.61 3.39 20.28
N ASN A 5 -12.48 3.77 20.90
CA ASN A 5 -11.35 4.50 20.33
C ASN A 5 -10.43 3.66 19.43
N ASP A 6 -10.54 2.32 19.42
CA ASP A 6 -9.68 1.45 18.60
C ASP A 6 -10.28 1.06 17.24
N LEU A 7 -11.50 1.54 16.95
CA LEU A 7 -12.19 1.26 15.68
C LEU A 7 -11.62 2.12 14.55
N VAL A 8 -11.22 1.46 13.46
CA VAL A 8 -10.77 2.14 12.24
C VAL A 8 -11.80 1.92 11.14
N THR A 9 -12.27 3.00 10.52
CA THR A 9 -13.15 2.89 9.35
C THR A 9 -12.31 2.68 8.08
N PRO A 10 -12.40 1.52 7.42
CA PRO A 10 -11.77 1.31 6.12
C PRO A 10 -12.56 2.03 5.01
N TYR A 11 -11.90 2.27 3.88
CA TYR A 11 -12.52 2.83 2.68
C TYR A 11 -12.29 1.92 1.48
N PHE A 12 -13.36 1.48 0.83
CA PHE A 12 -13.35 0.56 -0.31
C PHE A 12 -13.44 1.30 -1.64
N PRO A 13 -12.75 0.83 -2.70
CA PRO A 13 -12.65 1.52 -3.97
C PRO A 13 -13.99 1.58 -4.71
N VAL A 14 -14.28 2.75 -5.29
CA VAL A 14 -15.34 2.91 -6.29
C VAL A 14 -14.69 2.99 -7.66
N TYR A 15 -14.84 1.93 -8.45
CA TYR A 15 -14.23 1.85 -9.77
C TYR A 15 -15.07 2.58 -10.84
N SER A 16 -14.39 3.22 -11.79
CA SER A 16 -15.04 3.79 -12.97
C SER A 16 -15.70 2.69 -13.82
N THR A 17 -16.89 2.98 -14.33
CA THR A 17 -17.63 2.11 -15.26
C THR A 17 -17.37 2.45 -16.72
N THR A 18 -16.69 3.56 -17.02
CA THR A 18 -16.38 3.98 -18.38
C THR A 18 -15.12 3.29 -18.88
N ALA A 19 -15.25 2.46 -19.91
CA ALA A 19 -14.12 1.85 -20.60
C ALA A 19 -13.22 2.96 -21.20
N GLY A 20 -11.91 2.85 -20.96
CA GLY A 20 -10.90 3.87 -21.24
C GLY A 20 -10.94 4.39 -22.68
N GLY A 21 -11.41 5.63 -22.85
CA GLY A 21 -11.43 6.33 -24.14
C GLY A 21 -10.64 7.65 -24.16
N ALA A 22 -10.18 8.12 -23.00
CA ALA A 22 -9.30 9.29 -22.86
C ALA A 22 -8.03 8.88 -22.11
N ALA A 23 -6.91 9.58 -22.33
CA ALA A 23 -5.68 9.35 -21.58
C ALA A 23 -5.95 9.59 -20.08
N ILE A 24 -6.03 8.51 -19.32
CA ILE A 24 -6.28 8.53 -17.88
C ILE A 24 -5.01 9.06 -17.23
N HIS A 25 -5.12 10.12 -16.45
CA HIS A 25 -3.98 10.72 -15.76
C HIS A 25 -4.28 10.82 -14.26
N ILE A 26 -3.44 10.21 -13.42
CA ILE A 26 -3.65 10.14 -11.95
C ILE A 26 -3.80 11.52 -11.29
N LEU A 27 -3.25 12.58 -11.90
CA LEU A 27 -3.38 13.96 -11.40
C LEU A 27 -4.71 14.63 -11.76
N ASP A 28 -5.60 13.98 -12.52
CA ASP A 28 -6.97 14.47 -12.72
C ASP A 28 -7.69 14.55 -11.35
N PRO A 29 -8.26 15.71 -10.98
CA PRO A 29 -8.93 15.88 -9.69
C PRO A 29 -10.20 15.01 -9.50
N THR A 30 -10.71 14.40 -10.57
CA THR A 30 -11.83 13.45 -10.54
C THR A 30 -11.38 12.02 -10.27
N ILE A 31 -10.08 11.75 -10.28
CA ILE A 31 -9.48 10.45 -10.00
C ILE A 31 -8.89 10.47 -8.59
N SER A 32 -9.16 9.42 -7.82
CA SER A 32 -8.55 9.23 -6.51
C SER A 32 -7.35 8.30 -6.59
N ALA A 33 -7.45 7.21 -7.36
CA ALA A 33 -6.36 6.27 -7.53
C ALA A 33 -6.44 5.54 -8.89
N ILE A 34 -5.32 4.97 -9.31
CA ILE A 34 -5.23 4.02 -10.42
C ILE A 34 -4.64 2.74 -9.86
N PHE A 35 -5.36 1.64 -10.03
CA PHE A 35 -4.91 0.30 -9.71
C PHE A 35 -4.34 -0.37 -10.96
N GLY A 36 -3.17 -0.97 -10.82
CA GLY A 36 -2.41 -1.57 -11.92
C GLY A 36 -2.00 -0.55 -12.98
N GLY A 37 -1.99 -1.01 -14.22
CA GLY A 37 -1.68 -0.19 -15.39
C GLY A 37 -0.20 -0.12 -15.72
N ALA A 38 0.05 0.52 -16.86
CA ALA A 38 1.36 0.55 -17.48
C ALA A 38 2.08 1.89 -17.31
N ASN A 39 1.41 2.89 -16.76
CA ASN A 39 1.80 4.29 -16.91
C ASN A 39 1.99 4.97 -15.55
N PRO A 40 2.99 4.54 -14.76
CA PRO A 40 3.27 5.18 -13.49
C PRO A 40 3.83 6.59 -13.72
N VAL A 41 3.49 7.51 -12.83
CA VAL A 41 4.19 8.79 -12.73
C VAL A 41 5.57 8.54 -12.10
N LEU A 42 6.62 8.81 -12.85
CA LEU A 42 8.00 8.84 -12.35
C LEU A 42 8.45 10.29 -12.14
N LEU A 43 9.45 10.52 -11.29
CA LEU A 43 10.09 11.84 -11.15
C LEU A 43 11.02 12.14 -12.34
N PRO A 44 11.32 13.42 -12.64
CA PRO A 44 12.25 13.76 -13.72
C PRO A 44 13.63 13.13 -13.52
N GLY A 45 14.13 12.44 -14.54
CA GLY A 45 15.43 11.74 -14.49
C GLY A 45 15.44 10.45 -13.68
N GLU A 46 14.28 10.02 -13.17
CA GLU A 46 14.14 8.76 -12.44
C GLU A 46 14.13 7.57 -13.41
N ALA A 47 14.95 6.56 -13.12
CA ALA A 47 14.89 5.28 -13.81
C ALA A 47 13.66 4.48 -13.35
N TRP A 48 13.21 3.53 -14.18
CA TRP A 48 12.17 2.61 -13.76
C TRP A 48 12.63 1.78 -12.54
N PRO A 49 11.82 1.67 -11.47
CA PRO A 49 12.23 0.98 -10.26
C PRO A 49 12.48 -0.51 -10.52
N ARG A 50 13.48 -1.10 -9.86
CA ARG A 50 13.89 -2.51 -10.02
C ARG A 50 13.79 -3.26 -8.70
N CYS A 51 13.45 -4.55 -8.79
CA CYS A 51 13.46 -5.49 -7.68
C CYS A 51 14.89 -5.73 -7.21
N GLY A 52 15.14 -5.58 -5.91
CA GLY A 52 16.45 -5.86 -5.31
C GLY A 52 16.81 -7.35 -5.25
N VAL A 53 15.84 -8.25 -5.42
CA VAL A 53 16.05 -9.70 -5.40
C VAL A 53 16.45 -10.24 -6.77
N CYS A 54 15.62 -10.00 -7.79
CA CYS A 54 15.81 -10.57 -9.13
C CYS A 54 16.22 -9.56 -10.20
N ASN A 55 16.31 -8.27 -9.86
CA ASN A 55 16.65 -7.16 -10.78
C ASN A 55 15.64 -6.92 -11.93
N SER A 56 14.52 -7.64 -11.93
CA SER A 56 13.37 -7.37 -12.79
C SER A 56 12.74 -6.01 -12.43
N HIS A 57 12.18 -5.30 -13.42
CA HIS A 57 11.47 -4.05 -13.16
C HIS A 57 10.27 -4.26 -12.22
N LEU A 58 10.03 -3.35 -11.29
CA LEU A 58 8.80 -3.40 -10.48
C LEU A 58 7.63 -2.89 -11.31
N ILE A 59 6.45 -3.49 -11.17
CA ILE A 59 5.24 -3.01 -11.86
C ILE A 59 4.41 -2.13 -10.93
N PRO A 60 3.65 -1.15 -11.45
CA PRO A 60 2.72 -0.39 -10.63
C PRO A 60 1.61 -1.29 -10.12
N TYR A 61 1.41 -1.32 -8.80
CA TYR A 61 0.29 -2.02 -8.19
C TYR A 61 -0.86 -1.06 -7.90
N ILE A 62 -0.58 0.08 -7.26
CA ILE A 62 -1.57 1.15 -7.06
C ILE A 62 -0.89 2.50 -6.86
N HIS A 63 -1.47 3.52 -7.49
CA HIS A 63 -1.09 4.92 -7.37
C HIS A 63 -2.27 5.70 -6.81
N ILE A 64 -2.11 6.35 -5.67
CA ILE A 64 -3.17 7.11 -5.01
C ILE A 64 -2.81 8.60 -5.04
N ASN A 65 -3.71 9.40 -5.60
CA ASN A 65 -3.62 10.85 -5.57
C ASN A 65 -4.09 11.37 -4.21
N VAL A 66 -3.16 11.53 -3.29
CA VAL A 66 -3.41 12.04 -1.93
C VAL A 66 -3.88 13.49 -1.97
N SER A 67 -3.57 14.25 -3.01
CA SER A 67 -4.07 15.62 -3.17
C SER A 67 -5.50 15.70 -3.72
N SER A 68 -6.03 14.61 -4.28
CA SER A 68 -7.37 14.58 -4.87
C SER A 68 -8.46 14.80 -3.82
N PRO A 69 -9.50 15.60 -4.11
CA PRO A 69 -10.68 15.71 -3.25
C PRO A 69 -11.47 14.40 -3.16
N GLN A 70 -11.28 13.48 -4.12
CA GLN A 70 -11.92 12.16 -4.12
C GLN A 70 -11.26 11.17 -3.14
N THR A 71 -10.06 11.48 -2.65
CA THR A 71 -9.36 10.68 -1.65
C THR A 71 -9.85 11.05 -0.24
N PRO A 72 -10.28 10.08 0.60
CA PRO A 72 -10.84 10.33 1.92
C PRO A 72 -9.98 11.28 2.76
N SER A 73 -10.60 12.29 3.34
CA SER A 73 -9.88 13.32 4.10
C SER A 73 -9.07 12.74 5.28
N GLU A 74 -9.58 11.70 5.94
CA GLU A 74 -8.89 10.99 7.01
C GLU A 74 -7.58 10.34 6.52
N PHE A 75 -7.63 9.65 5.37
CA PHE A 75 -6.44 9.06 4.76
C PHE A 75 -5.42 10.14 4.40
N ARG A 76 -5.87 11.26 3.80
CA ARG A 76 -5.00 12.40 3.45
C ARG A 76 -4.29 12.98 4.67
N GLN A 77 -5.00 13.10 5.79
CA GLN A 77 -4.43 13.57 7.05
C GLN A 77 -3.38 12.58 7.59
N LYS A 78 -3.66 11.28 7.53
CA LYS A 78 -2.75 10.22 8.00
C LYS A 78 -1.46 10.16 7.19
N VAL A 79 -1.50 10.28 5.85
CA VAL A 79 -0.28 10.35 5.03
C VAL A 79 0.61 11.53 5.47
N SER A 80 0.01 12.63 5.96
CA SER A 80 0.71 13.74 6.66
C SER A 80 1.77 14.49 5.83
N VAL A 81 1.76 14.37 4.49
CA VAL A 81 2.62 15.17 3.61
C VAL A 81 1.89 16.43 3.18
N ARG A 82 2.48 17.60 3.45
CA ARG A 82 1.96 18.88 2.96
C ARG A 82 2.51 19.13 1.56
N PRO A 83 1.65 19.25 0.54
CA PRO A 83 2.11 19.61 -0.79
C PRO A 83 2.75 20.99 -0.79
N GLU A 84 3.87 21.12 -1.49
CA GLU A 84 4.40 22.41 -1.90
C GLU A 84 3.40 23.12 -2.83
N ALA A 85 3.50 24.45 -2.93
CA ALA A 85 2.64 25.21 -3.82
C ALA A 85 2.80 24.71 -5.27
N GLY A 86 1.67 24.41 -5.92
CA GLY A 86 1.66 23.85 -7.27
C GLY A 86 2.03 22.37 -7.39
N HIS A 87 2.18 21.66 -6.27
CA HIS A 87 2.49 20.23 -6.25
C HIS A 87 1.29 19.38 -5.82
N SER A 88 1.25 18.16 -6.34
CA SER A 88 0.33 17.09 -5.95
C SER A 88 1.09 16.00 -5.22
N VAL A 89 0.50 15.39 -4.21
CA VAL A 89 1.08 14.27 -3.45
C VAL A 89 0.53 12.96 -3.98
N LEU A 90 1.41 12.03 -4.32
CA LEU A 90 1.06 10.66 -4.69
C LEU A 90 1.64 9.67 -3.68
N LEU A 91 0.83 8.71 -3.22
CA LEU A 91 1.34 7.46 -2.62
C LEU A 91 1.41 6.42 -3.74
N GLN A 92 2.57 5.79 -3.91
CA GLN A 92 2.81 4.82 -4.96
C GLN A 92 3.29 3.50 -4.37
N VAL A 93 2.72 2.40 -4.87
CA VAL A 93 3.13 1.04 -4.56
C VAL A 93 3.51 0.34 -5.85
N PHE A 94 4.75 -0.14 -5.90
CA PHE A 94 5.27 -1.00 -6.95
C PHE A 94 5.65 -2.36 -6.35
N VAL A 95 5.46 -3.42 -7.12
CA VAL A 95 5.72 -4.81 -6.69
C VAL A 95 6.44 -5.59 -7.77
N CYS A 96 7.21 -6.60 -7.38
CA CYS A 96 7.91 -7.47 -8.32
C CYS A 96 6.95 -8.50 -8.92
N ALA A 97 6.45 -8.22 -10.11
CA ALA A 97 5.78 -9.21 -10.94
C ALA A 97 6.68 -9.55 -12.13
N GLU A 98 7.36 -10.68 -12.04
CA GLU A 98 8.06 -11.27 -13.19
C GLU A 98 7.05 -11.91 -14.15
N ASP A 99 5.98 -12.47 -13.60
CA ASP A 99 4.83 -13.07 -14.26
C ASP A 99 3.54 -12.80 -13.45
N GLU A 100 2.42 -13.40 -13.88
CA GLU A 100 1.12 -13.30 -13.21
C GLU A 100 1.09 -13.90 -11.79
N ASN A 101 2.06 -14.77 -11.47
CA ASN A 101 2.13 -15.45 -10.17
C ASN A 101 2.92 -14.64 -9.15
N ALA A 102 3.79 -13.72 -9.59
CA ALA A 102 4.62 -12.85 -8.76
C ALA A 102 5.33 -13.58 -7.60
N VAL A 103 5.83 -14.79 -7.87
CA VAL A 103 6.50 -15.67 -6.89
C VAL A 103 7.64 -14.95 -6.17
N CYS A 104 8.46 -14.18 -6.91
CA CYS A 104 9.55 -13.40 -6.33
C CYS A 104 9.06 -12.40 -5.26
N PHE A 105 7.95 -11.70 -5.52
CA PHE A 105 7.36 -10.79 -4.54
C PHE A 105 6.80 -11.54 -3.34
N GLN A 106 6.11 -12.65 -3.57
CA GLN A 106 5.56 -13.48 -2.50
C GLN A 106 6.65 -14.06 -1.58
N GLU A 107 7.71 -14.64 -2.14
CA GLU A 107 8.80 -15.23 -1.34
C GLU A 107 9.53 -14.16 -0.51
N ALA A 108 9.81 -13.00 -1.11
CA ALA A 108 10.45 -11.90 -0.43
C ALA A 108 9.59 -11.36 0.72
N ILE A 109 8.30 -11.09 0.48
CA ILE A 109 7.43 -10.50 1.49
C ILE A 109 7.17 -11.47 2.66
N VAL A 110 7.08 -12.78 2.41
CA VAL A 110 7.00 -13.83 3.45
C VAL A 110 8.29 -13.92 4.25
N GLY A 111 9.43 -13.74 3.58
CA GLY A 111 10.75 -13.66 4.21
C GLY A 111 11.05 -12.34 4.91
N ALA A 112 10.06 -11.45 5.04
CA ALA A 112 10.23 -10.11 5.61
C ALA A 112 11.31 -9.27 4.88
N ASP A 113 11.42 -9.44 3.56
CA ASP A 113 12.30 -8.67 2.67
C ASP A 113 11.49 -7.69 1.82
N ASP A 114 11.69 -6.39 2.03
CA ASP A 114 11.00 -5.34 1.28
C ASP A 114 11.65 -5.03 -0.08
N SER A 115 12.77 -5.68 -0.43
CA SER A 115 13.51 -5.47 -1.68
C SER A 115 12.73 -5.83 -2.94
N ALA A 116 11.68 -6.64 -2.83
CA ALA A 116 10.81 -7.00 -3.94
C ALA A 116 9.64 -6.02 -4.17
N CYS A 117 9.62 -4.90 -3.46
CA CYS A 117 8.61 -3.86 -3.62
C CYS A 117 9.20 -2.46 -3.46
N LEU A 118 8.42 -1.45 -3.82
CA LEU A 118 8.74 -0.06 -3.54
C LEU A 118 7.46 0.64 -3.11
N VAL A 119 7.46 1.15 -1.89
CA VAL A 119 6.38 1.98 -1.35
C VAL A 119 6.95 3.36 -1.08
N ARG A 120 6.31 4.40 -1.62
CA ARG A 120 6.79 5.78 -1.43
C ARG A 120 5.69 6.81 -1.53
N VAL A 121 5.93 7.96 -0.90
CA VAL A 121 5.16 9.17 -1.11
C VAL A 121 6.02 10.17 -1.89
N VAL A 122 5.51 10.67 -3.01
CA VAL A 122 6.21 11.62 -3.87
C VAL A 122 5.38 12.89 -4.08
N GLN A 123 6.06 14.01 -4.23
CA GLN A 123 5.45 15.28 -4.65
C GLN A 123 5.74 15.52 -6.12
N ILE A 124 4.69 15.85 -6.88
CA ILE A 124 4.74 16.02 -8.33
C ILE A 124 4.32 17.45 -8.67
N ALA A 125 5.20 18.21 -9.29
CA ALA A 125 4.90 19.56 -9.77
C ALA A 125 3.85 19.52 -10.88
N SER A 126 2.90 20.45 -10.87
CA SER A 126 1.91 20.59 -11.94
C SER A 126 2.28 21.72 -12.91
N PRO A 127 2.22 21.49 -14.24
CA PRO A 127 2.01 20.21 -14.92
C PRO A 127 3.30 19.39 -15.00
N SER A 128 3.27 18.13 -14.57
CA SER A 128 4.37 17.19 -14.81
C SER A 128 4.12 16.48 -16.13
N THR A 129 4.61 17.03 -17.24
CA THR A 129 4.70 16.27 -18.49
C THR A 129 5.93 15.37 -18.39
N ASN A 130 5.82 14.21 -17.77
CA ASN A 130 6.93 13.24 -17.70
C ASN A 130 6.73 12.05 -18.68
N ASP A 131 5.97 12.29 -19.74
CA ASP A 131 5.69 11.32 -20.81
C ASP A 131 6.99 10.81 -21.44
N ASP A 132 8.00 11.67 -21.62
CA ASP A 132 9.28 11.30 -22.24
C ASP A 132 10.09 10.32 -21.38
N ALA A 133 10.18 10.55 -20.07
CA ALA A 133 10.91 9.64 -19.16
C ALA A 133 10.19 8.30 -19.04
N GLN A 134 8.86 8.32 -18.99
CA GLN A 134 8.04 7.12 -18.95
C GLN A 134 8.14 6.32 -20.26
N GLN A 135 8.11 6.97 -21.42
CA GLN A 135 8.26 6.32 -22.73
C GLN A 135 9.66 5.72 -22.89
N ALA A 136 10.72 6.44 -22.51
CA ALA A 136 12.09 5.93 -22.56
C ALA A 136 12.24 4.71 -21.66
N ALA A 137 11.77 4.80 -20.41
CA ALA A 137 11.79 3.69 -19.47
C ALA A 137 10.98 2.49 -19.96
N ARG A 138 9.82 2.73 -20.59
CA ARG A 138 8.98 1.70 -21.21
C ARG A 138 9.68 0.96 -22.35
N ALA A 139 10.40 1.69 -23.21
CA ALA A 139 11.12 1.09 -24.32
C ALA A 139 12.20 0.11 -23.86
N GLU A 140 12.79 0.32 -22.67
CA GLU A 140 13.79 -0.59 -22.09
C GLU A 140 13.20 -1.89 -21.52
N MET A 141 11.90 -1.90 -21.18
CA MET A 141 11.26 -3.05 -20.53
C MET A 141 10.84 -4.16 -21.50
N GLY A 142 10.70 -3.86 -22.79
CA GLY A 142 10.10 -4.74 -23.79
C GLY A 142 8.56 -4.76 -23.78
N GLU A 143 7.96 -5.15 -24.90
CA GLU A 143 6.49 -5.11 -25.09
C GLU A 143 5.74 -6.22 -24.33
N ASP A 144 6.40 -7.35 -24.04
CA ASP A 144 5.77 -8.57 -23.49
C ASP A 144 5.69 -8.60 -21.96
N ARG A 145 5.92 -7.47 -21.30
CA ARG A 145 5.94 -7.43 -19.84
C ARG A 145 4.54 -7.47 -19.26
N PHE A 146 4.33 -8.36 -18.29
CA PHE A 146 3.09 -8.44 -17.53
C PHE A 146 2.81 -7.15 -16.75
N PHE A 147 1.55 -6.70 -16.80
CA PHE A 147 1.02 -5.64 -15.94
C PHE A 147 -0.36 -6.05 -15.45
N VAL A 148 -0.66 -5.67 -14.22
CA VAL A 148 -2.03 -5.71 -13.70
C VAL A 148 -2.92 -4.84 -14.57
N HIS A 149 -4.10 -5.35 -14.92
CA HIS A 149 -5.07 -4.58 -15.71
C HIS A 149 -5.41 -3.25 -15.04
N GLU A 150 -5.36 -2.17 -15.81
CA GLU A 150 -5.61 -0.82 -15.30
C GLU A 150 -7.07 -0.65 -14.88
N ARG A 151 -7.30 -0.20 -13.65
CA ARG A 151 -8.64 0.16 -13.15
C ARG A 151 -8.60 1.52 -12.47
N VAL A 152 -9.47 2.42 -12.89
CA VAL A 152 -9.57 3.77 -12.32
C VAL A 152 -10.48 3.75 -11.10
N ILE A 153 -10.01 4.32 -10.00
CA ILE A 153 -10.78 4.52 -8.77
C ILE A 153 -11.14 6.00 -8.69
N THR A 154 -12.42 6.31 -8.84
CA THR A 154 -12.95 7.69 -8.84
C THR A 154 -13.31 8.19 -7.46
N GLY A 155 -13.36 7.31 -6.47
CA GLY A 155 -13.63 7.65 -5.07
C GLY A 155 -13.60 6.42 -4.18
N TRP A 156 -13.97 6.60 -2.92
CA TRP A 156 -13.97 5.52 -1.93
C TRP A 156 -15.21 5.57 -1.04
N THR A 157 -15.73 4.40 -0.69
CA THR A 157 -16.90 4.25 0.19
C THR A 157 -16.46 3.78 1.56
N ALA A 158 -16.87 4.48 2.61
CA ALA A 158 -16.61 4.06 3.98
C ALA A 158 -17.28 2.70 4.27
N GLY A 159 -16.51 1.78 4.84
CA GLY A 159 -16.99 0.48 5.27
C GLY A 159 -17.48 0.45 6.71
N ARG A 160 -17.78 -0.77 7.18
CA ARG A 160 -18.01 -1.03 8.60
C ARG A 160 -16.69 -0.81 9.36
N PRO A 161 -16.69 -0.12 10.52
CA PRO A 161 -15.49 0.00 11.35
C PRO A 161 -14.91 -1.37 11.74
N GLU A 162 -13.58 -1.46 11.79
CA GLU A 162 -12.82 -2.68 12.03
C GLU A 162 -11.97 -2.57 13.30
N VAL A 163 -11.80 -3.68 14.01
CA VAL A 163 -10.84 -3.81 15.13
C VAL A 163 -9.64 -4.66 14.71
N ALA A 164 -8.47 -4.37 15.26
CA ALA A 164 -7.32 -5.24 15.11
C ALA A 164 -7.60 -6.60 15.74
N ASN A 165 -7.21 -7.67 15.05
CA ASN A 165 -7.19 -8.97 15.66
C ASN A 165 -5.95 -9.04 16.57
N ALA A 166 -6.12 -9.03 17.90
CA ALA A 166 -5.04 -9.20 18.88
C ALA A 166 -4.96 -10.66 19.33
N THR A 167 -3.75 -11.19 19.49
CA THR A 167 -3.48 -12.58 19.87
C THR A 167 -4.11 -12.95 21.20
N ASN A 168 -4.65 -14.18 21.24
CA ASN A 168 -5.23 -14.88 22.38
C ASN A 168 -4.56 -14.55 23.73
N ASP A 169 -5.36 -14.02 24.66
CA ASP A 169 -5.32 -14.24 26.13
C ASP A 169 -6.03 -13.13 26.92
N ASP A 170 -6.50 -12.06 26.24
CA ASP A 170 -7.33 -11.06 26.89
C ASP A 170 -8.81 -11.42 26.69
N ASP A 171 -9.60 -11.41 27.77
CA ASP A 171 -11.07 -11.51 27.82
C ASP A 171 -11.74 -10.31 27.10
N GLY A 172 -11.25 -9.94 25.91
CA GLY A 172 -11.82 -8.95 25.03
C GLY A 172 -13.18 -9.42 24.55
N ASP A 173 -14.05 -8.45 24.29
CA ASP A 173 -15.42 -8.69 23.85
C ASP A 173 -15.42 -9.46 22.51
N GLU A 174 -15.57 -10.79 22.57
CA GLU A 174 -15.62 -11.68 21.41
C GLU A 174 -16.70 -11.24 20.41
N GLU A 175 -17.78 -10.66 20.92
CA GLU A 175 -18.85 -10.07 20.12
C GLU A 175 -18.36 -8.86 19.32
N LEU A 176 -17.53 -8.00 19.91
CA LEU A 176 -16.88 -6.89 19.19
C LEU A 176 -15.99 -7.41 18.06
N ARG A 177 -15.16 -8.44 18.33
CA ARG A 177 -14.24 -9.01 17.33
C ARG A 177 -14.98 -9.65 16.16
N ILE A 178 -16.04 -10.42 16.43
CA ILE A 178 -16.87 -11.04 15.39
C ILE A 178 -17.61 -9.95 14.58
N ASN A 179 -18.17 -8.94 15.26
CA ASN A 179 -18.95 -7.88 14.61
C ASN A 179 -18.10 -6.82 13.92
N HIS A 180 -16.79 -6.77 14.17
CA HIS A 180 -15.86 -5.79 13.58
C HIS A 180 -14.62 -6.45 12.98
N ALA A 181 -14.71 -7.71 12.57
CA ALA A 181 -13.66 -8.39 11.84
C ALA A 181 -13.27 -7.59 10.57
N PRO A 182 -11.96 -7.39 10.31
CA PRO A 182 -11.43 -6.85 9.08
C PRO A 182 -12.00 -7.53 7.83
N ALA A 183 -12.54 -6.73 6.92
CA ALA A 183 -13.01 -7.24 5.64
C ALA A 183 -11.83 -7.45 4.67
N PRO A 184 -11.92 -8.45 3.78
CA PRO A 184 -10.90 -8.68 2.76
C PRO A 184 -10.94 -7.61 1.65
N GLY A 185 -9.96 -7.68 0.77
CA GLY A 185 -9.89 -6.88 -0.45
C GLY A 185 -9.11 -5.57 -0.34
N LEU A 186 -8.96 -4.90 -1.48
CA LEU A 186 -8.28 -3.61 -1.57
C LEU A 186 -9.05 -2.54 -0.77
N LYS A 187 -8.41 -1.91 0.22
CA LYS A 187 -9.03 -0.82 0.99
C LYS A 187 -7.98 0.13 1.58
N LEU A 188 -8.35 1.40 1.73
CA LEU A 188 -7.59 2.37 2.51
C LEU A 188 -7.92 2.23 3.98
N LEU A 189 -6.91 2.38 4.83
CA LEU A 189 -6.99 2.20 6.27
C LEU A 189 -7.54 0.81 6.62
N GLY A 190 -7.98 0.65 7.86
CA GLY A 190 -8.44 -0.62 8.40
C GLY A 190 -7.42 -1.23 9.34
N SER A 191 -7.73 -2.45 9.77
CA SER A 191 -6.98 -3.13 10.81
C SER A 191 -6.43 -4.47 10.30
N PRO A 192 -5.14 -4.78 10.54
CA PRO A 192 -4.54 -6.02 10.07
C PRO A 192 -5.00 -7.19 10.94
N VAL A 193 -5.02 -8.37 10.33
CA VAL A 193 -5.10 -9.64 11.06
C VAL A 193 -3.71 -9.95 11.57
N ARG A 194 -3.49 -9.89 12.88
CA ARG A 194 -2.18 -10.21 13.48
C ARG A 194 -2.06 -11.67 13.94
N ASP A 195 -3.14 -12.43 13.86
CA ASP A 195 -3.17 -13.87 14.12
C ASP A 195 -2.77 -14.65 12.87
N GLY A 196 -1.95 -15.70 13.03
CA GLY A 196 -1.62 -16.67 11.99
C GLY A 196 -0.12 -16.85 11.77
N ASP A 197 0.27 -18.03 11.30
CA ASP A 197 1.67 -18.46 11.09
C ASP A 197 2.46 -17.59 10.08
N ASN A 198 1.78 -16.69 9.37
CA ASN A 198 2.33 -15.88 8.28
C ASN A 198 2.44 -14.38 8.61
N TYR A 199 2.11 -13.93 9.82
CA TYR A 199 2.35 -12.52 10.19
C TYR A 199 3.85 -12.24 10.17
N SER A 200 4.28 -11.39 9.24
CA SER A 200 5.70 -11.08 9.04
C SER A 200 5.87 -9.62 8.64
N THR A 201 6.85 -8.96 9.27
CA THR A 201 7.20 -7.57 9.04
C THR A 201 8.70 -7.45 8.77
N ALA A 202 9.08 -6.75 7.70
CA ALA A 202 10.47 -6.44 7.38
C ALA A 202 11.14 -5.55 8.45
N ARG A 203 10.35 -4.91 9.31
CA ARG A 203 10.82 -4.04 10.39
C ARG A 203 10.16 -4.42 11.71
N GLU A 204 10.97 -4.86 12.67
CA GLU A 204 10.53 -5.17 14.04
C GLU A 204 10.18 -3.90 14.85
N GLY A 205 10.52 -2.70 14.36
CA GLY A 205 10.20 -1.44 15.04
C GLY A 205 10.13 -0.22 14.12
N CYS A 206 9.55 0.86 14.66
CA CYS A 206 9.43 2.18 14.03
C CYS A 206 10.77 2.96 13.97
N THR A 207 11.84 2.38 14.50
CA THR A 207 13.16 2.99 14.60
C THR A 207 13.89 2.85 13.28
N GLY A 208 13.84 3.90 12.45
CA GLY A 208 14.86 4.10 11.43
C GLY A 208 16.22 4.00 12.12
N SER A 209 17.10 3.12 11.66
CA SER A 209 18.40 2.85 12.25
C SER A 209 19.14 4.14 12.58
N SER A 210 18.99 4.60 13.82
CA SER A 210 19.84 5.63 14.39
C SER A 210 21.06 4.87 14.86
N ALA A 211 22.13 4.98 14.08
CA ALA A 211 23.41 4.39 14.38
C ALA A 211 23.81 4.64 15.84
N GLY A 212 24.07 3.55 16.57
CA GLY A 212 24.80 3.52 17.84
C GLY A 212 23.98 3.81 19.09
N ASN A 213 23.59 2.77 19.83
CA ASN A 213 24.22 2.51 21.13
C ASN A 213 23.71 1.19 21.74
N ASP A 214 24.69 0.41 22.20
CA ASP A 214 24.74 -0.40 23.42
C ASP A 214 23.47 -1.02 23.99
N GLY A 215 23.55 -2.34 24.13
CA GLY A 215 22.51 -3.19 24.69
C GLY A 215 22.08 -2.78 26.09
N ASP A 216 20.77 -2.80 26.29
CA ASP A 216 20.13 -3.39 27.43
C ASP A 216 18.69 -3.71 27.02
N GLY A 217 18.08 -4.74 27.60
CA GLY A 217 16.89 -5.44 27.10
C GLY A 217 15.83 -4.57 26.41
N VAL A 218 15.58 -4.88 25.13
CA VAL A 218 14.49 -4.26 24.35
C VAL A 218 13.18 -4.84 24.88
N ALA A 219 12.50 -4.05 25.71
CA ALA A 219 11.13 -4.34 26.09
C ALA A 219 10.26 -4.37 24.83
N GLU A 220 9.32 -5.31 24.77
CA GLU A 220 8.35 -5.58 23.71
C GLU A 220 7.38 -4.40 23.43
N GLU A 221 7.88 -3.20 23.17
CA GLU A 221 7.04 -2.00 22.91
C GLU A 221 6.86 -1.72 21.39
N GLU A 222 7.28 -2.62 20.49
CA GLU A 222 7.74 -2.19 19.16
C GLU A 222 6.73 -2.19 17.97
N HIS A 223 5.45 -2.56 18.17
CA HIS A 223 4.45 -2.56 17.06
C HIS A 223 3.20 -1.66 17.21
N TYR A 224 3.00 -1.00 18.35
CA TYR A 224 1.83 -0.10 18.55
C TYR A 224 1.97 1.26 17.83
N GLU A 225 3.12 1.53 17.24
CA GLU A 225 3.42 2.79 16.57
C GLU A 225 3.17 2.74 15.07
N TRP A 226 2.62 1.66 14.55
CA TRP A 226 2.29 1.54 13.15
C TRP A 226 0.80 1.72 12.93
N ARG A 227 0.44 2.48 11.90
CA ARG A 227 -0.92 2.51 11.36
C ARG A 227 -0.95 1.91 9.97
N CYS A 228 -1.99 1.15 9.68
CA CYS A 228 -2.22 0.60 8.35
C CYS A 228 -2.81 1.69 7.44
N LEU A 229 -2.14 1.98 6.33
CA LEU A 229 -2.62 2.92 5.32
C LEU A 229 -3.42 2.23 4.22
N LEU A 230 -3.01 1.03 3.82
CA LEU A 230 -3.56 0.34 2.66
C LEU A 230 -3.45 -1.16 2.86
N GLN A 231 -4.54 -1.90 2.62
CA GLN A 231 -4.49 -3.34 2.38
C GLN A 231 -4.44 -3.58 0.88
N LEU A 232 -3.47 -4.36 0.42
CA LEU A 232 -3.46 -4.92 -0.94
C LEU A 232 -4.43 -6.11 -0.95
N GLY A 233 -5.27 -6.23 -1.98
CA GLY A 233 -6.31 -7.27 -2.02
C GLY A 233 -5.77 -8.70 -1.85
N THR A 234 -6.60 -9.62 -1.39
CA THR A 234 -6.20 -11.02 -1.12
C THR A 234 -6.26 -11.89 -2.36
N SER A 235 -5.38 -12.89 -2.43
CA SER A 235 -5.32 -13.88 -3.52
C SER A 235 -6.57 -14.75 -3.67
N THR A 236 -7.44 -14.79 -2.66
CA THR A 236 -8.70 -15.56 -2.69
C THR A 236 -9.83 -14.89 -3.47
N GLU A 237 -9.65 -13.64 -3.91
CA GLU A 237 -10.64 -12.97 -4.76
C GLU A 237 -10.55 -13.48 -6.20
N GLU A 238 -11.69 -13.87 -6.77
CA GLU A 238 -11.79 -14.23 -8.18
C GLU A 238 -11.37 -13.03 -9.06
N GLY A 239 -10.28 -13.18 -9.80
CA GLY A 239 -9.69 -12.09 -10.59
C GLY A 239 -8.70 -11.20 -9.83
N ALA A 240 -8.24 -11.61 -8.63
CA ALA A 240 -7.08 -11.01 -7.98
C ALA A 240 -5.88 -11.06 -8.93
N PRO A 241 -5.28 -9.90 -9.28
CA PRO A 241 -4.31 -9.87 -10.38
C PRO A 241 -2.90 -10.26 -9.96
N LEU A 242 -2.66 -10.46 -8.65
CA LEU A 242 -1.42 -11.01 -8.12
C LEU A 242 -1.76 -12.02 -7.02
N CYS A 243 -1.21 -13.22 -7.14
CA CYS A 243 -1.30 -14.23 -6.10
C CYS A 243 -0.25 -13.91 -5.03
N VAL A 244 -0.70 -13.49 -3.85
CA VAL A 244 0.14 -13.35 -2.65
C VAL A 244 -0.42 -14.19 -1.51
N VAL A 245 0.48 -14.70 -0.66
CA VAL A 245 0.11 -15.39 0.57
C VAL A 245 -0.34 -14.35 1.59
N GLY A 246 -1.57 -14.51 2.10
CA GLY A 246 -2.12 -13.66 3.15
C GLY A 246 -2.61 -12.27 2.68
N ASN A 247 -2.95 -11.44 3.67
CA ASN A 247 -3.31 -10.04 3.46
C ASN A 247 -2.05 -9.19 3.47
N THR A 248 -1.67 -8.56 2.35
CA THR A 248 -0.51 -7.63 2.38
C THR A 248 -0.95 -6.22 2.78
N TRP A 249 -0.21 -5.57 3.67
CA TRP A 249 -0.51 -4.25 4.22
C TRP A 249 0.65 -3.28 4.00
N ILE A 250 0.30 -2.02 3.76
CA ILE A 250 1.22 -0.89 3.85
C ILE A 250 1.04 -0.23 5.20
N ASN A 251 2.07 -0.32 6.03
CA ASN A 251 2.13 0.31 7.34
C ASN A 251 2.93 1.60 7.25
N GLN A 252 2.49 2.60 8.01
CA GLN A 252 3.19 3.84 8.22
C GLN A 252 3.51 4.01 9.70
N CYS A 253 4.74 4.39 10.00
CA CYS A 253 5.12 4.72 11.36
C CYS A 253 4.41 6.02 11.80
N ILE A 254 3.76 5.99 12.95
CA ILE A 254 3.04 7.11 13.54
C ILE A 254 4.03 8.19 13.99
N ARG A 255 5.20 7.79 14.53
CA ARG A 255 6.27 8.71 14.95
C ARG A 255 7.06 9.30 13.77
N HIS A 256 7.26 8.50 12.72
CA HIS A 256 8.05 8.85 11.54
C HIS A 256 7.19 8.64 10.27
N PRO A 257 6.27 9.57 9.92
CA PRO A 257 5.33 9.36 8.81
C PRO A 257 5.97 9.11 7.43
N GLU A 258 7.24 9.47 7.26
CA GLU A 258 8.05 9.16 6.08
C GLU A 258 8.47 7.69 6.00
N VAL A 259 8.42 6.96 7.11
CA VAL A 259 8.76 5.55 7.19
C VAL A 259 7.54 4.70 6.86
N LEU A 260 7.63 4.00 5.73
CA LEU A 260 6.64 3.05 5.25
C LEU A 260 7.24 1.65 5.22
N ALA A 261 6.43 0.64 5.51
CA ALA A 261 6.81 -0.76 5.43
C ALA A 261 5.68 -1.57 4.83
N MET A 262 6.03 -2.60 4.05
CA MET A 262 5.07 -3.60 3.60
C MET A 262 5.13 -4.80 4.54
N VAL A 263 3.97 -5.33 4.94
CA VAL A 263 3.82 -6.36 5.98
C VAL A 263 2.80 -7.38 5.51
N ILE A 264 3.01 -8.67 5.79
CA ILE A 264 1.97 -9.68 5.62
C ILE A 264 1.17 -9.78 6.93
N GLY A 265 -0.14 -9.60 6.82
CA GLY A 265 -1.13 -9.99 7.83
C GLY A 265 -1.60 -11.42 7.60
N GLY A 266 -1.99 -12.09 8.67
CA GLY A 266 -2.54 -13.44 8.58
C GLY A 266 -3.90 -13.50 7.86
N ASP A 267 -4.41 -14.71 7.71
CA ASP A 267 -5.74 -14.98 7.20
C ASP A 267 -6.72 -15.14 8.38
N TRP A 268 -7.96 -14.64 8.21
CA TRP A 268 -9.07 -14.92 9.13
C TRP A 268 -9.65 -16.31 8.90
#